data_AF-A0A917LK35-F1
#
_entry.id   AF-A0A917LK35-F1
#
_cell.length_a   1.000
_cell.length_b   1.000
_cell.length_c   1.000
_cell.angle_alpha   90.00
_cell.angle_beta   90.00
_cell.angle_gamma   90.00
#
_symmetry.space_group_name_H-M   'P 1'
#
loop_
_entity.id
_entity.type
_entity.pdbx_description
1 polymer ?
#
loop_
_entity_poly.entity_id
_entity_poly.type
_entity_poly.pdbx_seq_one_letter_code
_entity_poly.pdbx_strand_id
1 'polypeptide(L)'
;MTKEKNMQPLRTAKEIEDMRWALSRYASARDLFLFNLGINTGLRVSDLVPLKVKDVKGKGHLVITEGKTGKPKRFMIPKVIRETIEDYIRGMQEEDYFSKLKRKWAD
;
A
#
# COMPACT_ATOMS: atom_id res chain seq x y z
N MET A 1 1.10 5.16 35.49
CA MET A 1 1.44 6.32 34.64
C MET A 1 1.52 5.85 33.20
N THR A 2 0.44 6.01 32.42
CA THR A 2 0.42 5.68 30.99
C THR A 2 1.38 6.61 30.27
N LYS A 3 2.46 6.08 29.68
CA LYS A 3 3.37 6.86 28.83
C LYS A 3 2.52 7.57 27.77
N GLU A 4 2.64 8.89 27.74
CA GLU A 4 1.99 9.74 26.74
C GLU A 4 2.39 9.23 25.35
N LYS A 5 1.41 8.77 24.57
CA LYS A 5 1.65 8.14 23.27
C LYS A 5 1.95 9.23 22.25
N ASN A 6 3.21 9.61 22.15
CA ASN A 6 3.68 10.60 21.18
C ASN A 6 3.61 10.00 19.76
N MET A 7 2.52 10.28 19.04
CA MET A 7 2.30 9.82 17.66
C MET A 7 2.82 10.88 16.68
N GLN A 8 4.05 10.70 16.20
CA GLN A 8 4.64 11.55 15.16
C GLN A 8 4.69 10.78 13.82
N PRO A 9 4.52 11.47 12.68
CA PRO A 9 4.76 10.86 11.37
C PRO A 9 6.25 10.50 11.22
N LEU A 10 6.56 9.54 10.35
CA LEU A 10 7.93 9.29 9.89
C LEU A 10 8.38 10.50 9.06
N ARG A 11 9.53 11.10 9.37
CA ARG A 11 10.01 12.34 8.74
C ARG A 11 11.36 12.17 8.05
N THR A 12 12.13 11.16 8.44
CA THR A 12 13.51 10.95 7.97
C THR A 12 13.64 9.69 7.14
N ALA A 13 14.62 9.68 6.23
CA ALA A 13 14.95 8.49 5.45
C ALA A 13 15.35 7.30 6.34
N LYS A 14 16.01 7.58 7.47
CA LYS A 14 16.38 6.55 8.45
C LYS A 14 15.15 5.90 9.06
N GLU A 15 14.15 6.67 9.48
CA GLU A 15 12.90 6.12 10.03
C GLU A 15 12.15 5.26 9.01
N ILE A 16 12.16 5.65 7.74
CA ILE A 16 11.56 4.86 6.65
C ILE A 16 12.33 3.55 6.47
N GLU A 17 13.66 3.58 6.51
CA GLU A 17 14.49 2.40 6.34
C GLU A 17 14.40 1.44 7.54
N ASP A 18 14.40 1.98 8.76
CA ASP A 18 14.16 1.22 9.98
C ASP A 18 12.78 0.51 9.92
N MET A 19 11.76 1.19 9.40
CA MET A 19 10.43 0.60 9.21
C MET A 19 10.42 -0.48 8.13
N ARG A 20 11.10 -0.27 6.99
CA ARG A 20 11.25 -1.31 5.95
C ARG A 20 11.96 -2.54 6.51
N TRP A 21 13.02 -2.35 7.27
CA TRP A 21 13.75 -3.42 7.93
C TRP A 21 12.87 -4.17 8.94
N ALA A 22 12.11 -3.43 9.76
CA ALA A 22 11.20 -4.05 10.72
C ALA A 22 10.09 -4.87 10.02
N LEU A 23 9.51 -4.34 8.94
CA LEU A 23 8.51 -5.04 8.15
C LEU A 23 9.07 -6.28 7.44
N SER A 24 10.28 -6.20 6.89
CA SER A 24 10.92 -7.34 6.24
C SER A 24 11.29 -8.44 7.23
N ARG A 25 11.63 -8.08 8.48
CA ARG A 25 12.07 -9.02 9.51
C ARG A 25 10.92 -9.64 10.31
N TYR A 26 9.90 -8.85 10.63
CA TYR A 26 8.87 -9.23 11.61
C TYR A 26 7.44 -9.27 11.04
N ALA A 27 7.22 -8.81 9.80
CA ALA A 27 5.92 -8.81 9.15
C ALA A 27 5.92 -9.68 7.88
N SER A 28 4.83 -9.60 7.12
CA SER A 28 4.69 -10.34 5.86
C SER A 28 5.22 -9.54 4.67
N ALA A 29 5.60 -10.25 3.60
CA ALA A 29 5.96 -9.62 2.32
C ALA A 29 4.86 -8.67 1.82
N ARG A 30 3.59 -9.00 2.09
CA ARG A 30 2.44 -8.12 1.83
C ARG A 30 2.54 -6.79 2.55
N ASP A 31 2.90 -6.78 3.83
CA ASP A 31 2.92 -5.55 4.62
C ASP A 31 4.05 -4.63 4.17
N LEU A 32 5.22 -5.21 3.86
CA LEU A 32 6.32 -4.48 3.22
C LEU A 32 5.90 -3.92 1.85
N PHE A 33 5.21 -4.71 1.03
CA PHE A 33 4.70 -4.27 -0.27
C PHE A 33 3.71 -3.11 -0.13
N LEU A 34 2.71 -3.22 0.74
CA LEU A 34 1.70 -2.18 0.95
C LEU A 34 2.31 -0.91 1.55
N PHE A 35 3.30 -1.05 2.43
CA PHE A 35 4.06 0.09 2.95
C PHE A 35 4.80 0.81 1.82
N ASN A 36 5.58 0.07 1.03
CA ASN A 36 6.32 0.64 -0.10
C ASN A 36 5.39 1.27 -1.13
N LEU A 37 4.25 0.65 -1.44
CA LEU A 37 3.25 1.23 -2.33
C LEU A 37 2.71 2.53 -1.75
N GLY A 38 2.23 2.51 -0.51
CA GLY A 38 1.62 3.65 0.18
C GLY A 38 2.52 4.87 0.27
N ILE A 39 3.78 4.71 0.69
CA ILE A 39 4.72 5.83 0.82
C ILE A 39 5.12 6.44 -0.52
N ASN A 40 5.17 5.63 -1.59
CA ASN A 40 5.60 6.10 -2.92
C ASN A 40 4.45 6.70 -3.73
N THR A 41 3.19 6.32 -3.46
CA THR A 41 2.02 6.82 -4.18
C THR A 41 1.19 7.81 -3.36
N GLY A 42 1.46 7.98 -2.07
CA GLY A 42 0.72 8.88 -1.17
C GLY A 42 -0.70 8.40 -0.85
N LEU A 43 -0.94 7.09 -0.92
CA LEU A 43 -2.27 6.51 -0.68
C LEU A 43 -2.57 6.35 0.81
N ARG A 44 -3.84 6.56 1.18
CA ARG A 44 -4.32 6.25 2.53
C ARG A 44 -4.47 4.74 2.67
N VAL A 45 -4.32 4.25 3.90
CA VAL A 45 -4.49 2.82 4.21
C VAL A 45 -5.88 2.31 3.79
N SER A 46 -6.93 3.12 3.97
CA SER A 46 -8.29 2.80 3.51
C SER A 46 -8.39 2.53 2.02
N ASP A 47 -7.54 3.19 1.23
CA ASP A 47 -7.55 3.14 -0.23
C ASP A 47 -6.68 1.96 -0.73
N LEU A 48 -5.69 1.54 0.07
CA LEU A 48 -4.84 0.38 -0.19
C LEU A 48 -5.57 -0.95 0.05
N VAL A 49 -6.44 -1.02 1.07
CA VAL A 49 -7.18 -2.24 1.44
C VAL A 49 -7.99 -2.85 0.29
N PRO A 50 -8.78 -2.09 -0.48
CA PRO A 50 -9.60 -2.63 -1.56
C PRO A 50 -8.86 -2.87 -2.87
N LEU A 51 -7.56 -2.55 -2.95
CA LEU A 51 -6.78 -2.62 -4.17
C LEU A 51 -6.55 -4.07 -4.61
N LYS A 52 -6.66 -4.31 -5.92
CA LYS A 52 -6.44 -5.61 -6.57
C LYS A 52 -5.20 -5.59 -7.46
N VAL A 53 -4.73 -6.77 -7.85
CA VAL A 53 -3.60 -6.93 -8.79
C VAL A 53 -3.84 -6.17 -10.10
N LYS A 54 -5.04 -6.25 -10.68
CA LYS A 54 -5.39 -5.52 -11.91
C LYS A 54 -5.27 -4.00 -11.79
N ASP A 55 -5.28 -3.45 -10.58
CA ASP A 55 -5.20 -2.01 -10.37
C ASP A 55 -3.77 -1.49 -10.48
N VAL A 56 -2.76 -2.36 -10.31
CA VAL A 56 -1.33 -2.01 -10.38
C VAL A 56 -0.59 -2.64 -11.57
N LYS A 57 -0.99 -3.85 -12.00
CA LYS A 57 -0.28 -4.64 -13.02
C LYS A 57 -0.15 -3.88 -14.34
N GLY A 58 1.09 -3.68 -14.81
CA GLY A 58 1.37 -2.97 -16.05
C GLY A 58 0.93 -1.50 -16.09
N LYS A 59 0.52 -0.90 -14.96
CA LYS A 59 -0.02 0.46 -14.92
C LYS A 59 1.03 1.48 -14.51
N GLY A 60 0.96 2.66 -15.11
CA GLY A 60 1.75 3.81 -14.68
C GLY A 60 1.09 4.66 -13.60
N HIS A 61 -0.20 4.41 -13.33
CA HIS A 61 -1.01 5.18 -12.39
C HIS A 61 -2.09 4.30 -11.74
N LEU A 62 -2.38 4.57 -10.47
CA LEU A 62 -3.54 4.06 -9.76
C LEU A 62 -4.71 5.02 -9.96
N VAL A 63 -5.92 4.48 -10.12
CA VAL A 63 -7.15 5.27 -10.18
C VAL A 63 -8.02 4.83 -9.01
N ILE A 64 -8.30 5.74 -8.08
CA ILE A 64 -9.11 5.47 -6.90
C ILE A 64 -10.30 6.42 -6.90
N THR A 65 -11.50 5.86 -6.76
CA THR A 65 -12.73 6.63 -6.60
C THR A 65 -12.90 7.02 -5.13
N GLU A 66 -12.90 8.32 -4.83
CA GLU A 66 -13.17 8.76 -3.46
C GLU A 66 -14.61 8.46 -3.06
N GLY A 67 -14.80 7.74 -1.94
CA GLY A 67 -16.13 7.37 -1.47
C GLY A 67 -17.04 8.57 -1.13
N LYS A 68 -16.47 9.72 -0.72
CA LYS A 68 -17.27 10.91 -0.36
C LYS A 68 -17.80 11.69 -1.54
N THR A 69 -17.04 11.76 -2.63
CA THR A 69 -17.33 12.67 -3.76
C THR A 69 -17.67 11.91 -5.04
N GLY A 70 -17.40 10.60 -5.09
CA GLY A 70 -17.56 9.78 -6.29
C GLY A 70 -16.58 10.11 -7.41
N LYS A 71 -15.65 11.06 -7.21
CA LYS A 71 -14.73 11.50 -8.26
C LYS A 71 -13.48 10.61 -8.29
N PRO A 72 -13.02 10.19 -9.48
CA PRO A 72 -11.78 9.44 -9.61
C PRO A 72 -10.57 10.36 -9.38
N LYS A 73 -9.61 9.89 -8.58
CA LYS A 73 -8.30 10.49 -8.40
C LYS A 73 -7.23 9.58 -8.99
N ARG A 74 -6.26 10.19 -9.65
CA ARG A 74 -5.14 9.50 -10.29
C ARG A 74 -3.87 9.70 -9.46
N PHE A 75 -3.24 8.61 -9.06
CA PHE A 75 -1.97 8.61 -8.34
C PHE A 75 -0.90 8.02 -9.24
N MET A 76 0.23 8.72 -9.40
CA MET A 76 1.35 8.23 -10.19
C MET A 76 1.99 7.03 -9.49
N ILE A 77 2.35 5.99 -10.26
CA ILE A 77 3.23 4.90 -9.82
C ILE A 77 4.64 5.25 -10.30
N PRO A 78 5.55 5.68 -9.40
CA PRO A 78 6.92 6.00 -9.76
C PRO A 78 7.60 4.81 -10.44
N LYS A 79 8.45 5.07 -11.44
CA LYS A 79 9.16 4.01 -12.16
C LYS A 79 9.99 3.12 -11.22
N VAL A 80 10.56 3.71 -10.16
CA VAL A 80 11.40 3.02 -9.17
C VAL A 80 10.70 1.88 -8.42
N ILE A 81 9.37 1.88 -8.32
CA ILE A 81 8.64 0.79 -7.64
C ILE A 81 7.96 -0.18 -8.60
N ARG A 82 7.98 0.06 -9.93
CA ARG A 82 7.27 -0.79 -10.89
C ARG A 82 7.83 -2.20 -10.93
N GLU A 83 9.15 -2.32 -10.92
CA GLU A 83 9.82 -3.63 -10.89
C GLU A 83 9.46 -4.40 -9.61
N THR A 84 9.51 -3.74 -8.44
CA THR A 84 9.09 -4.33 -7.17
C THR A 84 7.63 -4.75 -7.16
N ILE A 85 6.75 -3.99 -7.84
CA ILE A 85 5.35 -4.37 -8.01
C ILE A 85 5.23 -5.64 -8.85
N GLU A 86 5.84 -5.66 -10.04
CA GLU A 86 5.78 -6.81 -10.96
C GLU A 86 6.36 -8.08 -10.32
N ASP A 87 7.44 -7.95 -9.52
CA ASP A 87 8.02 -9.05 -8.77
C ASP A 87 7.09 -9.59 -7.69
N TYR A 88 6.45 -8.69 -6.94
CA TYR A 88 5.53 -9.09 -5.86
C TYR A 88 4.26 -9.76 -6.39
N ILE A 89 3.69 -9.27 -7.50
CA ILE A 89 2.45 -9.80 -8.08
C ILE A 89 2.66 -11.02 -8.98
N ARG A 90 3.90 -11.48 -9.12
CA ARG A 90 4.25 -12.61 -10.00
C ARG A 90 3.50 -13.87 -9.56
N GLY A 91 2.68 -14.39 -10.46
CA GLY A 91 1.85 -15.59 -10.20
C GLY A 91 0.52 -15.31 -9.49
N MET A 92 0.21 -14.06 -9.16
CA MET A 92 -1.10 -13.67 -8.61
C MET A 92 -2.14 -13.48 -9.72
N GLN A 93 -3.42 -13.72 -9.39
CA GLN A 93 -4.55 -13.48 -10.29
C GLN A 93 -5.01 -12.03 -10.25
N GLU A 94 -5.59 -11.54 -11.34
CA GLU A 94 -5.97 -10.13 -11.48
C GLU A 94 -6.98 -9.65 -10.43
N GLU A 95 -7.84 -10.55 -9.97
CA GLU A 95 -8.89 -10.26 -8.98
C GLU A 95 -8.42 -10.44 -7.53
N ASP A 96 -7.18 -10.89 -7.31
CA ASP A 96 -6.63 -11.08 -5.98
C ASP A 96 -6.49 -9.73 -5.27
N TYR A 97 -6.96 -9.69 -4.02
CA TYR A 97 -6.73 -8.58 -3.11
C TYR A 97 -5.35 -8.69 -2.48
N PHE A 98 -4.67 -7.56 -2.34
CA PHE A 98 -3.45 -7.52 -1.55
C PHE A 98 -3.73 -7.71 -0.07
N SER A 99 -4.86 -7.19 0.43
CA SER A 99 -5.27 -7.33 1.81
C SER A 99 -6.17 -8.56 2.01
N LYS A 100 -5.99 -9.28 3.12
CA LYS A 100 -6.89 -10.38 3.54
C LYS A 100 -8.19 -9.86 4.19
N LEU A 101 -8.29 -8.55 4.44
CA LEU A 101 -9.34 -7.94 5.27
C LEU A 101 -10.66 -7.70 4.51
N LYS A 102 -10.71 -7.96 3.21
CA LYS A 102 -11.91 -7.85 2.37
C LYS A 102 -13.03 -8.87 2.70
N ARG A 103 -12.79 -9.83 3.60
CA ARG A 103 -13.77 -10.89 3.91
C ARG A 103 -14.88 -10.47 4.91
N LYS A 104 -14.91 -9.23 5.43
CA LYS A 104 -15.84 -8.85 6.52
C LYS A 104 -16.61 -7.53 6.36
N TRP A 105 -16.55 -6.89 5.19
CA TRP A 105 -17.18 -5.57 4.96
C TRP A 105 -17.98 -5.52 3.64
N ALA A 106 -18.32 -6.67 3.09
CA ALA A 106 -19.04 -6.81 1.84
C ALA A 106 -20.40 -7.53 2.01
N ASP A 107 -20.89 -7.60 3.25
CA ASP A 107 -22.24 -8.05 3.61
C ASP A 107 -23.05 -6.85 4.14
#